data_AF-Q0BXF1-F1
#
_entry.id   AF-Q0BXF1-F1
#
_cell.length_a   1.000
_cell.length_b   1.000
_cell.length_c   1.000
_cell.angle_alpha   90.00
_cell.angle_beta   90.00
_cell.angle_gamma   90.00
#
_symmetry.space_group_name_H-M   'P 1'
#
loop_
_entity.id
_entity.type
_entity.pdbx_description
1 polymer ?
#
loop_
_entity_poly.entity_id
_entity_poly.type
_entity_poly.pdbx_seq_one_letter_code
_entity_poly.pdbx_strand_id
1 'polypeptide(L)'
;MASQDYHRGEMDIHAQKATWDGFMAGSTWGSLIIIMTVGYATLAIAIGLPWAVSLGLMAILGFGAGLFLNMGGRWMATVVVMIVLALIVQGFIWLFNALL
;
A
#
# COMPACT_ATOMS: atom_id res chain seq x y z
N MET A 1 28.33 9.83 38.61
CA MET A 1 27.27 10.23 37.66
C MET A 1 26.07 10.62 38.51
N ALA A 2 25.70 11.89 38.55
CA ALA A 2 24.59 12.37 39.38
C ALA A 2 23.31 11.64 38.96
N SER A 3 22.62 11.01 39.92
CA SER A 3 21.28 10.49 39.73
C SER A 3 20.38 11.68 39.39
N GLN A 4 20.01 11.81 38.12
CA GLN A 4 18.90 12.68 37.75
C GLN A 4 17.68 12.14 38.48
N ASP A 5 17.07 12.94 39.36
CA ASP A 5 15.83 12.59 40.04
C ASP A 5 14.72 12.49 38.99
N TYR A 6 14.56 11.29 38.43
CA TYR A 6 13.52 10.99 37.47
C TYR A 6 12.15 11.16 38.13
N HIS A 7 11.37 12.12 37.64
CA HIS A 7 9.99 12.30 38.04
C HIS A 7 9.11 11.43 37.13
N ARG A 8 8.35 10.52 37.76
CA ARG A 8 7.48 9.59 37.03
C ARG A 8 6.53 10.38 36.12
N GLY A 9 6.59 10.08 34.82
CA GLY A 9 5.74 10.71 33.81
C GLY A 9 6.39 11.88 33.06
N GLU A 10 7.58 12.32 33.48
CA GLU A 10 8.35 13.38 32.81
C GLU A 10 9.45 12.81 31.90
N MET A 11 9.44 11.50 31.63
CA MET A 11 10.34 10.90 30.66
C MET A 11 10.06 11.49 29.28
N ASP A 12 11.10 11.93 28.57
CA ASP A 12 10.95 12.26 27.16
C ASP A 12 10.57 11.00 26.37
N ILE A 13 9.39 11.05 25.74
CA ILE A 13 8.83 9.95 24.94
C ILE A 13 8.86 10.26 23.44
N HIS A 14 9.62 11.26 23.00
CA HIS A 14 9.62 11.70 21.59
C HIS A 14 9.92 10.54 20.63
N ALA A 15 10.92 9.72 20.94
CA ALA A 15 11.31 8.58 20.11
C ALA A 15 10.22 7.49 20.06
N GLN A 16 9.58 7.20 21.19
CA GLN A 16 8.51 6.22 21.31
C GLN A 16 7.28 6.67 20.51
N LYS A 17 6.95 7.96 20.58
CA LYS A 17 5.84 8.54 19.82
C LYS A 17 6.12 8.50 18.31
N ALA A 18 7.30 8.93 17.88
CA ALA A 18 7.70 8.87 16.47
C ALA A 18 7.71 7.42 15.93
N THR A 19 8.15 6.46 16.75
CA THR A 19 8.13 5.03 16.40
C THR A 19 6.70 4.52 16.23
N TRP A 20 5.80 4.87 17.16
CA TRP A 20 4.39 4.50 17.07
C TRP A 20 3.71 5.09 15.83
N ASP A 21 3.92 6.38 15.57
CA ASP A 21 3.36 7.06 14.40
C ASP A 21 3.88 6.41 13.09
N GLY A 22 5.17 6.07 13.04
CA GLY A 22 5.78 5.35 11.92
C GLY A 22 5.21 3.93 11.74
N PHE A 23 5.02 3.19 12.84
CA PHE A 23 4.42 1.85 12.82
C PHE A 23 2.99 1.88 12.29
N MET A 24 2.17 2.83 12.75
CA MET A 24 0.80 3.01 12.29
C MET A 24 0.77 3.37 10.80
N ALA A 25 1.60 4.33 10.37
CA ALA A 25 1.70 4.70 8.96
C ALA A 25 2.10 3.51 8.08
N GLY A 26 3.13 2.76 8.48
CA GLY A 26 3.58 1.56 7.78
C GLY A 26 2.51 0.46 7.73
N SER A 27 1.77 0.26 8.82
CA SER A 27 0.70 -0.74 8.89
C SER A 27 -0.49 -0.38 8.00
N THR A 28 -0.87 0.91 7.94
CA THR A 28 -1.90 1.39 7.02
C THR A 28 -1.48 1.18 5.57
N TRP A 29 -0.24 1.54 5.22
CA TRP A 29 0.29 1.33 3.87
C TRP A 29 0.33 -0.16 3.50
N GLY A 30 0.91 -0.99 4.36
CA GLY A 30 1.05 -2.43 4.13
C GLY A 30 -0.29 -3.13 3.97
N SER A 31 -1.26 -2.83 4.84
CA SER A 31 -2.59 -3.44 4.77
C SER A 31 -3.33 -3.08 3.49
N LEU A 32 -3.28 -1.82 3.03
CA LEU A 32 -3.92 -1.42 1.77
C LEU A 32 -3.26 -2.09 0.56
N ILE A 33 -1.93 -2.17 0.53
CA ILE A 33 -1.22 -2.87 -0.55
C ILE A 33 -1.63 -4.35 -0.61
N ILE A 34 -1.76 -5.01 0.56
CA ILE A 34 -2.22 -6.39 0.66
C ILE A 34 -3.66 -6.50 0.12
N ILE A 35 -4.57 -5.63 0.56
CA ILE A 35 -5.97 -5.61 0.09
C ILE A 35 -6.02 -5.47 -1.43
N MET A 36 -5.26 -4.54 -2.01
CA MET A 36 -5.25 -4.32 -3.45
C MET A 36 -4.67 -5.52 -4.21
N THR A 37 -3.59 -6.12 -3.70
CA THR A 37 -2.92 -7.25 -4.35
C THR A 37 -3.77 -8.51 -4.31
N VAL A 38 -4.26 -8.87 -3.12
CA VAL A 38 -5.13 -10.04 -2.94
C VAL A 38 -6.46 -9.81 -3.64
N GLY A 39 -7.05 -8.61 -3.51
CA GLY A 39 -8.29 -8.24 -4.20
C GLY A 39 -8.17 -8.36 -5.71
N TYR A 40 -7.08 -7.86 -6.31
CA TYR A 40 -6.81 -8.04 -7.74
C TYR A 40 -6.75 -9.52 -8.13
N ALA A 41 -5.98 -10.33 -7.40
CA ALA A 41 -5.87 -11.75 -7.66
C ALA A 41 -7.22 -12.47 -7.51
N THR A 42 -8.02 -12.12 -6.50
CA THR A 42 -9.37 -12.67 -6.32
C THR A 42 -10.27 -12.33 -7.50
N LEU A 43 -10.33 -11.06 -7.91
CA LEU A 43 -11.19 -10.63 -9.01
C LEU A 43 -10.75 -11.22 -10.36
N ALA A 44 -9.46 -11.11 -10.69
CA ALA A 44 -8.95 -11.51 -11.99
C ALA A 44 -8.79 -13.03 -12.16
N ILE A 45 -8.38 -13.74 -11.10
CA ILE A 45 -8.04 -15.17 -11.19
C ILE A 45 -9.15 -16.04 -10.61
N ALA A 46 -9.57 -15.79 -9.37
CA ALA A 46 -10.51 -16.67 -8.69
C ALA A 46 -11.95 -16.51 -9.22
N ILE A 47 -12.37 -15.27 -9.47
CA ILE A 47 -13.70 -14.97 -10.03
C ILE A 47 -13.68 -14.99 -11.57
N GLY A 48 -12.53 -14.68 -12.18
CA GLY A 48 -12.38 -14.67 -13.63
C GLY A 48 -12.88 -13.39 -14.30
N LEU A 49 -12.93 -12.26 -13.59
CA LEU A 49 -13.22 -10.96 -14.23
C LEU A 49 -12.07 -10.58 -15.19
N PRO A 50 -12.36 -9.83 -16.28
CA PRO A 50 -11.32 -9.34 -17.17
C PRO A 50 -10.25 -8.57 -16.39
N TRP A 51 -8.97 -8.90 -16.64
CA TRP A 51 -7.83 -8.34 -15.90
C TRP A 51 -7.87 -6.80 -15.82
N ALA A 52 -8.24 -6.14 -16.91
CA ALA A 52 -8.30 -4.68 -16.99
C ALA A 52 -9.42 -4.10 -16.11
N VAL A 53 -10.56 -4.80 -16.00
CA VAL A 53 -11.67 -4.40 -15.12
C VAL A 53 -11.25 -4.57 -13.66
N SER A 54 -10.64 -5.69 -13.31
CA SER A 54 -10.10 -5.95 -11.97
C SER A 54 -9.05 -4.90 -11.58
N LEU A 55 -8.16 -4.52 -12.50
CA LEU A 55 -7.17 -3.48 -12.30
C LEU A 55 -7.84 -2.11 -12.09
N GLY A 56 -8.83 -1.76 -12.91
CA GLY A 56 -9.59 -0.52 -12.77
C GLY A 56 -10.30 -0.41 -11.42
N LEU A 57 -10.96 -1.48 -10.97
CA LEU A 57 -11.61 -1.52 -9.66
C LEU A 57 -10.62 -1.36 -8.51
N MET A 58 -9.47 -2.04 -8.56
CA MET A 58 -8.44 -1.91 -7.52
C MET A 58 -7.73 -0.56 -7.58
N ALA A 59 -7.59 0.06 -8.75
CA ALA A 59 -7.10 1.43 -8.88
C ALA A 59 -8.05 2.43 -8.21
N ILE A 60 -9.36 2.33 -8.49
CA ILE A 60 -10.38 3.18 -7.84
C ILE A 60 -10.34 2.98 -6.32
N LEU A 61 -10.24 1.74 -5.85
CA LEU A 61 -10.11 1.45 -4.42
C LEU A 61 -8.85 2.08 -3.82
N GLY A 62 -7.69 1.93 -4.46
CA GLY A 62 -6.41 2.46 -3.96
C GLY A 62 -6.38 3.98 -3.89
N PHE A 63 -6.84 4.65 -4.94
CA PHE A 63 -6.96 6.12 -4.95
C PHE A 63 -8.02 6.60 -3.95
N GLY A 64 -9.20 5.96 -3.94
CA GLY A 64 -10.30 6.30 -3.03
C GLY A 64 -9.91 6.14 -1.56
N ALA A 65 -9.28 5.02 -1.20
CA ALA A 65 -8.76 4.79 0.15
C ALA A 65 -7.69 5.82 0.53
N GLY A 66 -6.80 6.17 -0.41
CA GLY A 66 -5.77 7.17 -0.19
C GLY A 66 -6.30 8.57 0.08
N LEU A 67 -7.36 8.96 -0.63
CA LEU A 67 -8.06 10.22 -0.39
C LEU A 67 -8.84 10.19 0.94
N PHE A 68 -9.56 9.10 1.20
CA PHE A 68 -10.35 8.91 2.43
C PHE A 68 -9.49 8.94 3.70
N LEU A 69 -8.28 8.37 3.64
CA LEU A 69 -7.33 8.30 4.75
C LEU A 69 -6.29 9.42 4.74
N ASN A 70 -6.38 10.38 3.81
CA ASN A 70 -5.48 11.53 3.68
C ASN A 70 -3.98 11.17 3.64
N MET A 71 -3.61 10.15 2.85
CA MET A 71 -2.26 9.57 2.82
C MET A 71 -1.22 10.38 2.00
N GLY A 72 -1.65 11.47 1.37
CA GLY A 72 -0.79 12.38 0.60
C GLY A 72 -0.27 11.83 -0.73
N GLY A 73 0.54 12.65 -1.42
CA GLY A 73 0.99 12.38 -2.79
C GLY A 73 1.90 11.16 -2.94
N ARG A 74 2.63 10.77 -1.90
CA ARG A 74 3.51 9.58 -1.92
C ARG A 74 2.69 8.31 -2.14
N TRP A 75 1.55 8.18 -1.47
CA TRP A 75 0.67 7.03 -1.64
C TRP A 75 0.05 7.00 -3.04
N MET A 76 -0.39 8.16 -3.55
CA MET A 76 -0.89 8.27 -4.93
C MET A 76 0.13 7.78 -5.95
N ALA A 77 1.40 8.15 -5.79
CA ALA A 77 2.48 7.67 -6.64
C ALA A 77 2.67 6.15 -6.54
N THR A 78 2.55 5.56 -5.35
CA THR A 78 2.61 4.11 -5.16
C THR A 78 1.50 3.38 -5.93
N VAL A 79 0.26 3.87 -5.88
CA VAL A 79 -0.86 3.29 -6.64
C VAL A 79 -0.57 3.36 -8.15
N VAL A 80 -0.08 4.50 -8.65
CA VAL A 80 0.31 4.64 -10.06
C VAL A 80 1.40 3.64 -10.45
N VAL A 81 2.44 3.48 -9.61
CA VAL A 81 3.53 2.52 -9.86
C VAL A 81 3.00 1.09 -9.92
N MET A 82 2.07 0.71 -9.03
CA MET A 82 1.46 -0.62 -9.06
C MET A 82 0.66 -0.86 -10.34
N ILE A 83 -0.06 0.15 -10.83
CA ILE A 83 -0.80 0.07 -12.11
C ILE A 83 0.18 -0.12 -13.27
N VAL A 84 1.24 0.68 -13.33
CA VAL A 84 2.27 0.58 -14.38
C VAL A 84 2.93 -0.80 -14.35
N LEU A 85 3.25 -1.32 -13.16
CA LEU A 85 3.80 -2.66 -13.00
C LEU A 85 2.84 -3.73 -13.53
N ALA A 86 1.54 -3.64 -13.22
CA ALA A 86 0.55 -4.57 -13.74
C ALA A 86 0.45 -4.53 -15.27
N LEU A 87 0.53 -3.34 -15.87
CA LEU A 87 0.53 -3.18 -17.33
C LEU A 87 1.80 -3.77 -17.97
N ILE A 88 2.96 -3.60 -17.34
CA ILE A 88 4.22 -4.23 -17.79
C ILE A 88 4.09 -5.76 -17.78
N VAL A 89 3.56 -6.33 -16.68
CA VAL A 89 3.31 -7.78 -16.57
C VAL A 89 2.35 -8.25 -17.67
N GLN A 90 1.28 -7.50 -17.93
CA GLN A 90 0.35 -7.82 -19.00
C GLN A 90 1.03 -7.79 -20.39
N GLY A 91 1.93 -6.83 -20.61
CA GLY A 91 2.74 -6.76 -21.83
C GLY A 91 3.62 -7.99 -22.02
N PHE A 92 4.25 -8.49 -20.96
CA PHE A 92 5.01 -9.74 -21.02
C PHE A 92 4.14 -10.96 -21.34
N ILE A 93 2.93 -11.05 -20.76
CA ILE A 93 2.00 -12.14 -21.08
C ILE A 93 1.65 -12.14 -22.58
N TRP A 94 1.36 -10.97 -23.15
CA TRP A 94 1.09 -10.87 -24.59
C TRP A 94 2.30 -11.22 -25.44
N LEU A 95 3.49 -10.76 -25.05
CA LEU A 95 4.72 -11.09 -25.75
C LEU A 95 4.97 -12.60 -25.77
N PHE A 96 4.84 -13.28 -24.63
CA PHE A 96 5.08 -14.72 -24.56
C PHE A 96 4.03 -15.52 -25.33
N ASN A 97 2.76 -15.13 -25.27
CA ASN A 97 1.71 -15.75 -26.09
C ASN A 97 1.93 -15.57 -27.60
N ALA A 98 2.70 -14.57 -28.03
CA ALA A 98 3.03 -14.37 -29.44
C ALA A 98 4.28 -15.14 -29.89
N LEU A 99 5.15 -15.55 -28.94
CA LEU A 99 6.44 -16.19 -29.22
C LEU A 99 6.46 -17.71 -28.99
N LEU A 100 5.56 -18.23 -28.15
CA LEU A 100 5.40 -19.65 -27.79
C LEU A 100 4.05 -20.18 -28.27
#